data_AF-A0A970L2M0-F1
#
_entry.id   AF-A0A970L2M0-F1
#
_cell.length_a   1.000
_cell.length_b   1.000
_cell.length_c   1.000
_cell.angle_alpha   90.00
_cell.angle_beta   90.00
_cell.angle_gamma   90.00
#
_symmetry.space_group_name_H-M   'P 1'
#
loop_
_entity.id
_entity.type
_entity.pdbx_description
1 polymer ?
#
loop_
_entity_poly.entity_id
_entity_poly.type
_entity_poly.pdbx_seq_one_letter_code
_entity_poly.pdbx_strand_id
1 'polypeptide(L)'
;MRTRGYALCLFLAVLLVVLAAPGAEAAETSTLSDEEAEVLLQEAIRYATITWQIGDETHVGVPYLWGGRMTLSEFLAALEEGRNPAELGVDASGLLIGALHGVSPNLRFRVPAGDGYRTTWNVNSSMLYAHNIIPVAVEDLRPGDLIFFGSDGRIDGVAIYERTVGRNIRFVVASASAGKVVQTGANLDGEYWATRFAGAGRLLRIEE
;
A
#
# COMPACT_ATOMS: atom_id res chain seq x y z
N MET A 1 -62.67 38.73 -51.70
CA MET A 1 -61.61 38.65 -52.74
C MET A 1 -60.27 38.99 -52.09
N ARG A 2 -59.30 38.04 -52.13
CA ARG A 2 -57.81 38.23 -52.09
C ARG A 2 -57.21 39.01 -50.89
N THR A 3 -56.15 38.60 -50.18
CA THR A 3 -55.09 37.60 -50.38
C THR A 3 -54.33 37.42 -49.05
N ARG A 4 -53.69 36.26 -48.90
CA ARG A 4 -52.81 35.86 -47.78
C ARG A 4 -51.58 36.77 -47.62
N GLY A 5 -51.07 36.88 -46.39
CA GLY A 5 -49.70 37.29 -46.09
C GLY A 5 -49.23 36.67 -44.78
N TYR A 6 -48.45 35.59 -44.87
CA TYR A 6 -47.70 35.01 -43.75
C TYR A 6 -46.42 35.83 -43.56
N ALA A 7 -46.15 36.29 -42.35
CA ALA A 7 -44.85 36.81 -41.95
C ALA A 7 -44.27 35.92 -40.84
N LEU A 8 -43.45 34.99 -41.31
CA LEU A 8 -42.42 34.25 -40.58
C LEU A 8 -41.31 35.22 -40.13
N CYS A 9 -40.49 34.79 -39.17
CA CYS A 9 -39.18 35.33 -38.72
C CYS A 9 -39.23 35.99 -37.33
N LEU A 10 -38.32 35.72 -36.39
CA LEU A 10 -37.23 34.74 -36.29
C LEU A 10 -36.85 34.76 -34.79
N PHE A 11 -36.93 33.64 -34.06
CA PHE A 11 -36.35 33.56 -32.71
C PHE A 11 -34.83 33.37 -32.86
N LEU A 12 -34.06 34.39 -32.50
CA LEU A 12 -32.60 34.33 -32.48
C LEU A 12 -32.16 33.57 -31.21
N ALA A 13 -31.88 32.27 -31.33
CA ALA A 13 -31.25 31.51 -30.25
C ALA A 13 -29.74 31.76 -30.30
N VAL A 14 -29.23 32.53 -29.34
CA VAL A 14 -27.79 32.69 -29.12
C VAL A 14 -27.28 31.39 -28.50
N LEU A 15 -26.61 30.56 -29.30
CA LEU A 15 -25.93 29.35 -28.83
C LEU A 15 -24.60 29.77 -28.21
N LEU A 16 -24.55 29.80 -26.88
CA LEU A 16 -23.34 30.07 -26.12
C LEU A 16 -22.49 28.79 -26.10
N VAL A 17 -21.56 28.69 -27.05
CA VAL A 17 -20.57 27.60 -27.06
C VAL A 17 -19.53 27.93 -25.99
N VAL A 18 -19.66 27.31 -24.83
CA VAL A 18 -18.60 27.29 -23.82
C VAL A 18 -17.50 26.38 -24.34
N LEU A 19 -16.42 26.99 -24.84
CA LEU A 19 -15.15 26.31 -25.10
C LEU A 19 -14.58 25.86 -23.75
N ALA A 20 -14.88 24.62 -23.37
CA ALA A 20 -14.13 23.95 -22.32
C ALA A 20 -12.67 23.85 -22.79
N ALA A 21 -11.78 24.57 -22.11
CA ALA A 21 -10.36 24.30 -22.21
C ALA A 21 -10.12 22.80 -21.94
N PRO A 22 -9.15 22.14 -22.60
CA PRO A 22 -8.76 20.79 -22.22
C PRO A 22 -8.17 20.88 -20.82
N GLY A 23 -9.04 20.72 -19.81
CA GLY A 23 -8.65 20.52 -18.44
C GLY A 23 -7.79 19.28 -18.39
N ALA A 24 -6.67 19.38 -17.70
CA ALA A 24 -5.82 18.26 -17.34
C ALA A 24 -6.70 17.06 -16.99
N GLU A 25 -6.58 15.98 -17.76
CA GLU A 25 -7.12 14.68 -17.36
C GLU A 25 -6.56 14.43 -15.95
N ALA A 26 -7.45 14.46 -14.96
CA ALA A 26 -7.15 13.88 -13.67
C ALA A 26 -6.84 12.42 -13.97
N ALA A 27 -5.56 12.06 -14.05
CA ALA A 27 -5.13 10.68 -14.18
C ALA A 27 -5.87 9.91 -13.09
N GLU A 28 -6.81 9.04 -13.49
CA GLU A 28 -7.61 8.25 -12.57
C GLU A 28 -6.62 7.55 -11.65
N THR A 29 -6.59 7.98 -10.39
CA THR A 29 -5.66 7.43 -9.42
C THR A 29 -6.20 6.07 -9.05
N SER A 30 -5.77 5.04 -9.78
CA SER A 30 -6.15 3.66 -9.53
C SER A 30 -5.41 3.12 -8.31
N THR A 31 -6.03 2.19 -7.62
CA THR A 31 -5.42 1.42 -6.54
C THR A 31 -5.13 0.01 -7.00
N LEU A 32 -4.43 -0.78 -6.19
CA LEU A 32 -4.47 -2.23 -6.34
C LEU A 32 -5.91 -2.73 -6.38
N SER A 33 -6.17 -3.75 -7.20
CA SER A 33 -7.45 -4.46 -7.18
C SER A 33 -7.60 -5.27 -5.89
N ASP A 34 -8.83 -5.63 -5.54
CA ASP A 34 -9.08 -6.45 -4.34
C ASP A 34 -8.36 -7.82 -4.46
N GLU A 35 -8.25 -8.38 -5.68
CA GLU A 35 -7.51 -9.62 -5.93
C GLU A 35 -6.00 -9.46 -5.72
N GLU A 36 -5.41 -8.38 -6.23
CA GLU A 36 -3.97 -8.12 -6.04
C GLU A 36 -3.64 -7.83 -4.57
N ALA A 37 -4.52 -7.11 -3.88
CA ALA A 37 -4.39 -6.84 -2.45
C ALA A 37 -4.46 -8.13 -1.62
N GLU A 38 -5.33 -9.07 -2.01
CA GLU A 38 -5.39 -10.39 -1.38
C GLU A 38 -4.11 -11.19 -1.64
N VAL A 39 -3.61 -11.24 -2.88
CA VAL A 39 -2.35 -11.94 -3.18
C VAL A 39 -1.18 -11.30 -2.42
N LEU A 40 -1.13 -9.98 -2.31
CA LEU A 40 -0.16 -9.25 -1.50
C LEU A 40 -0.20 -9.72 -0.03
N LEU A 41 -1.39 -9.80 0.55
CA LEU A 41 -1.57 -10.29 1.92
C LEU A 41 -1.09 -11.73 2.06
N GLN A 42 -1.44 -12.62 1.12
CA GLN A 42 -1.01 -14.02 1.16
C GLN A 42 0.52 -14.14 1.06
N GLU A 43 1.16 -13.35 0.20
CA GLU A 43 2.61 -13.29 0.12
C GLU A 43 3.22 -12.81 1.44
N ALA A 44 2.69 -11.76 2.06
CA ALA A 44 3.15 -11.31 3.37
C ALA A 44 2.98 -12.38 4.47
N ILE A 45 1.87 -13.13 4.47
CA ILE A 45 1.64 -14.26 5.38
C ILE A 45 2.73 -15.33 5.20
N ARG A 46 3.20 -15.58 3.98
CA ARG A 46 4.31 -16.52 3.75
C ARG A 46 5.58 -16.04 4.46
N TYR A 47 5.92 -14.75 4.40
CA TYR A 47 7.07 -14.22 5.17
C TYR A 47 6.93 -14.46 6.67
N ALA A 48 5.71 -14.45 7.21
CA ALA A 48 5.46 -14.70 8.63
C ALA A 48 5.51 -16.19 9.02
N THR A 49 5.27 -17.10 8.07
CA THR A 49 4.99 -18.52 8.36
C THR A 49 6.04 -19.49 7.85
N ILE A 50 6.97 -19.07 6.97
CA ILE A 50 8.08 -19.94 6.55
C ILE A 50 8.85 -20.49 7.76
N THR A 51 9.35 -21.71 7.61
CA THR A 51 10.24 -22.35 8.57
C THR A 51 11.60 -22.59 7.93
N TRP A 52 12.68 -22.32 8.66
CA TRP A 52 14.04 -22.52 8.19
C TRP A 52 14.95 -22.90 9.38
N GLN A 53 16.14 -23.43 9.10
CA GLN A 53 17.01 -24.00 10.13
C GLN A 53 18.42 -23.42 10.11
N ILE A 54 19.01 -23.30 11.29
CA ILE A 54 20.45 -23.09 11.49
C ILE A 54 20.95 -24.21 12.41
N GLY A 55 21.74 -25.14 11.87
CA GLY A 55 22.08 -26.35 12.62
C GLY A 55 20.81 -27.11 13.03
N ASP A 56 20.61 -27.31 14.33
CA ASP A 56 19.42 -27.98 14.89
C ASP A 56 18.30 -27.01 15.30
N GLU A 57 18.52 -25.70 15.21
CA GLU A 57 17.54 -24.69 15.60
C GLU A 57 16.54 -24.42 14.46
N THR A 58 15.25 -24.49 14.77
CA THR A 58 14.17 -24.15 13.82
C THR A 58 13.67 -22.74 14.09
N HIS A 59 13.67 -21.91 13.05
CA HIS A 59 13.18 -20.55 13.06
C HIS A 59 11.87 -20.46 12.26
N VAL A 60 11.01 -19.52 12.65
CA VAL A 60 9.74 -19.22 11.98
C VAL A 60 9.72 -17.76 11.59
N GLY A 61 9.38 -17.50 10.35
CA GLY A 61 9.28 -16.17 9.76
C GLY A 61 10.62 -15.60 9.30
N VAL A 62 10.56 -14.63 8.39
CA VAL A 62 11.73 -13.87 7.92
C VAL A 62 12.19 -12.92 9.02
N PRO A 63 13.49 -12.85 9.34
CA PRO A 63 14.02 -11.92 10.34
C PRO A 63 13.72 -10.46 10.02
N TYR A 64 13.57 -9.67 11.08
CA TYR A 64 13.51 -8.23 10.96
C TYR A 64 14.93 -7.70 10.75
N LEU A 65 15.11 -6.86 9.74
CA LEU A 65 16.36 -6.19 9.47
C LEU A 65 16.08 -4.74 9.04
N TRP A 66 16.58 -3.76 9.81
CA TRP A 66 16.41 -2.35 9.46
C TRP A 66 17.03 -2.05 8.09
N GLY A 67 16.24 -1.51 7.16
CA GLY A 67 16.66 -1.27 5.78
C GLY A 67 16.72 -2.53 4.91
N GLY A 68 16.35 -3.70 5.45
CA GLY A 68 16.25 -4.96 4.72
C GLY A 68 15.11 -4.91 3.70
N ARG A 69 15.36 -5.45 2.50
CA ARG A 69 14.44 -5.38 1.33
C ARG A 69 14.37 -6.68 0.53
N MET A 70 14.77 -7.79 1.13
CA MET A 70 14.80 -9.06 0.42
C MET A 70 13.39 -9.50 0.06
N THR A 71 13.22 -9.99 -1.16
CA THR A 71 12.08 -10.85 -1.48
C THR A 71 12.20 -12.18 -0.71
N LEU A 72 11.08 -12.90 -0.56
CA LEU A 72 11.09 -14.21 0.10
C LEU A 72 11.97 -15.20 -0.64
N SER A 73 11.96 -15.16 -1.97
CA SER A 73 12.80 -16.02 -2.81
C SER A 73 14.28 -15.71 -2.62
N GLU A 74 14.68 -14.44 -2.56
CA GLU A 74 16.07 -14.04 -2.28
C GLU A 74 16.49 -14.45 -0.86
N PHE A 75 15.59 -14.34 0.12
CA PHE A 75 15.86 -14.78 1.48
C PHE A 75 16.16 -16.28 1.54
N LEU A 76 15.31 -17.10 0.92
CA LEU A 76 15.50 -18.56 0.87
C LEU A 76 16.77 -18.95 0.11
N ALA A 77 17.04 -18.33 -1.04
CA ALA A 77 18.26 -18.57 -1.81
C ALA A 77 19.53 -18.21 -1.00
N ALA A 78 19.51 -17.09 -0.27
CA ALA A 78 20.62 -16.69 0.59
C ALA A 78 20.88 -17.70 1.73
N LEU A 79 19.83 -18.32 2.27
CA LEU A 79 19.99 -19.40 3.26
C LEU A 79 20.62 -20.65 2.64
N GLU A 80 20.20 -21.03 1.43
CA GLU A 80 20.79 -22.16 0.69
C GLU A 80 22.27 -21.94 0.36
N GLU A 81 22.65 -20.68 0.08
CA GLU A 81 24.04 -20.25 -0.11
C GLU A 81 24.86 -20.21 1.20
N GLY A 82 24.23 -20.45 2.35
CA GLY A 82 24.89 -20.43 3.66
C GLY A 82 25.22 -19.02 4.16
N ARG A 83 24.53 -17.99 3.67
CA ARG A 83 24.73 -16.61 4.15
C ARG A 83 24.28 -16.48 5.60
N ASN A 84 24.95 -15.59 6.33
CA ASN A 84 24.67 -15.31 7.74
C ASN A 84 23.24 -14.74 7.91
N PRO A 85 22.33 -15.45 8.61
CA PRO A 85 20.93 -15.00 8.74
C PRO A 85 20.75 -13.68 9.49
N ALA A 86 21.72 -13.25 10.29
CA ALA A 86 21.70 -11.94 10.95
C ALA A 86 21.79 -10.76 9.97
N GLU A 87 22.23 -11.01 8.73
CA GLU A 87 22.34 -10.02 7.66
C GLU A 87 21.20 -10.11 6.64
N LEU A 88 20.25 -11.02 6.87
CA LEU A 88 19.14 -11.30 5.97
C LEU A 88 17.83 -10.84 6.63
N GLY A 89 16.94 -10.26 5.84
CA GLY A 89 15.61 -9.92 6.33
C GLY A 89 15.01 -8.69 5.68
N VAL A 90 13.96 -8.20 6.34
CA VAL A 90 13.16 -7.07 5.87
C VAL A 90 12.82 -6.12 7.01
N ASP A 91 12.67 -4.83 6.70
CA ASP A 91 11.92 -3.91 7.56
C ASP A 91 10.45 -3.84 7.15
N ALA A 92 9.66 -2.99 7.81
CA ALA A 92 8.22 -2.90 7.58
C ALA A 92 7.88 -2.54 6.13
N SER A 93 8.58 -1.56 5.55
CA SER A 93 8.40 -1.20 4.14
C SER A 93 9.00 -2.23 3.18
N GLY A 94 10.11 -2.86 3.56
CA GLY A 94 10.75 -3.95 2.82
C GLY A 94 9.85 -5.18 2.68
N LEU A 95 9.08 -5.52 3.72
CA LEU A 95 8.07 -6.58 3.66
C LEU A 95 7.01 -6.27 2.59
N LEU A 96 6.45 -5.05 2.62
CA LEU A 96 5.44 -4.64 1.64
C LEU A 96 5.99 -4.70 0.21
N ILE A 97 7.15 -4.08 -0.03
CA ILE A 97 7.76 -4.01 -1.36
C ILE A 97 8.18 -5.40 -1.85
N GLY A 98 8.78 -6.21 -0.99
CA GLY A 98 9.18 -7.57 -1.31
C GLY A 98 8.00 -8.50 -1.60
N ALA A 99 6.87 -8.33 -0.90
CA ALA A 99 5.64 -9.06 -1.19
C ALA A 99 4.99 -8.58 -2.51
N LEU A 100 4.97 -7.26 -2.76
CA LEU A 100 4.48 -6.69 -4.02
C LEU A 100 5.26 -7.16 -5.25
N HIS A 101 6.55 -7.43 -5.13
CA HIS A 101 7.36 -7.92 -6.25
C HIS A 101 6.80 -9.21 -6.87
N GLY A 102 6.15 -10.07 -6.08
CA GLY A 102 5.48 -11.27 -6.57
C GLY A 102 4.10 -11.02 -7.20
N VAL A 103 3.51 -9.85 -6.98
CA VAL A 103 2.14 -9.49 -7.41
C VAL A 103 2.16 -8.59 -8.63
N SER A 104 2.84 -7.45 -8.53
CA SER A 104 3.03 -6.50 -9.63
C SER A 104 4.49 -6.03 -9.63
N PRO A 105 5.38 -6.74 -10.36
CA PRO A 105 6.80 -6.42 -10.38
C PRO A 105 7.08 -5.05 -11.03
N ASN A 106 6.16 -4.51 -11.82
CA ASN A 106 6.32 -3.21 -12.48
C ASN A 106 5.71 -2.04 -11.70
N LEU A 107 5.10 -2.29 -10.54
CA LEU A 107 4.57 -1.22 -9.71
C LEU A 107 5.70 -0.28 -9.26
N ARG A 108 5.37 1.01 -9.25
CA ARG A 108 6.24 2.09 -8.81
C ARG A 108 5.59 2.87 -7.68
N PHE A 109 6.43 3.63 -6.98
CA PHE A 109 6.02 4.54 -5.93
C PHE A 109 6.35 5.98 -6.31
N ARG A 110 5.41 6.88 -6.07
CA ARG A 110 5.60 8.33 -6.14
C ARG A 110 6.49 8.79 -5.01
N VAL A 111 7.43 9.66 -5.36
CA VAL A 111 8.19 10.49 -4.42
C VAL A 111 8.16 11.94 -4.92
N PRO A 112 7.98 12.92 -4.03
CA PRO A 112 7.97 14.33 -4.42
C PRO A 112 9.24 14.73 -5.19
N ALA A 113 9.07 15.48 -6.27
CA ALA A 113 10.16 16.02 -7.07
C ALA A 113 9.75 17.38 -7.67
N GLY A 114 10.34 18.46 -7.15
CA GLY A 114 9.98 19.83 -7.56
C GLY A 114 8.53 20.15 -7.24
N ASP A 115 7.78 20.55 -8.27
CA ASP A 115 6.34 20.83 -8.23
C ASP A 115 5.45 19.59 -8.52
N GLY A 116 6.06 18.42 -8.72
CA GLY A 116 5.35 17.18 -9.03
C GLY A 116 5.89 15.95 -8.32
N TYR A 117 5.82 14.81 -9.02
CA TYR A 117 6.30 13.51 -8.54
C TYR A 117 7.23 12.89 -9.56
N ARG A 118 8.23 12.15 -9.07
CA ARG A 118 8.93 11.11 -9.83
C ARG A 118 8.55 9.75 -9.28
N THR A 119 8.76 8.72 -10.07
CA THR A 119 8.55 7.33 -9.68
C THR A 119 9.85 6.69 -9.20
N THR A 120 9.73 5.65 -8.37
CA THR A 120 10.85 4.82 -7.94
C THR A 120 10.36 3.43 -7.56
N TRP A 121 11.29 2.49 -7.46
CA TRP A 121 11.01 1.11 -7.06
C TRP A 121 10.89 0.93 -5.56
N ASN A 122 11.36 1.92 -4.77
CA ASN A 122 11.51 1.77 -3.33
C ASN A 122 11.17 3.04 -2.58
N VAL A 123 10.45 2.88 -1.47
CA VAL A 123 10.06 3.94 -0.54
C VAL A 123 10.02 3.39 0.88
N ASN A 124 10.13 4.26 1.88
CA ASN A 124 9.92 3.89 3.28
C ASN A 124 8.44 4.06 3.69
N SER A 125 8.09 3.61 4.90
CA SER A 125 6.73 3.73 5.46
C SER A 125 6.17 5.16 5.44
N SER A 126 7.00 6.18 5.68
CA SER A 126 6.55 7.57 5.67
C SER A 126 6.17 8.05 4.26
N MET A 127 6.97 7.70 3.25
CA MET A 127 6.67 8.02 1.85
C MET A 127 5.46 7.23 1.32
N LEU A 128 5.28 5.99 1.79
CA LEU A 128 4.07 5.22 1.51
C LEU A 128 2.83 5.95 2.01
N TYR A 129 2.84 6.31 3.30
CA TYR A 129 1.73 6.99 3.96
C TYR A 129 1.39 8.35 3.33
N ALA A 130 2.40 9.15 3.01
CA ALA A 130 2.18 10.52 2.56
C ALA A 130 1.78 10.64 1.08
N HIS A 131 2.18 9.69 0.22
CA HIS A 131 2.12 9.90 -1.23
C HIS A 131 1.64 8.70 -2.06
N ASN A 132 1.52 7.51 -1.46
CA ASN A 132 1.28 6.27 -2.22
C ASN A 132 0.04 5.51 -1.75
N ILE A 133 -0.87 6.15 -1.02
CA ILE A 133 -2.14 5.57 -0.61
C ILE A 133 -3.32 6.50 -0.91
N ILE A 134 -4.49 5.91 -1.09
CA ILE A 134 -5.77 6.58 -0.82
C ILE A 134 -6.14 6.27 0.64
N PRO A 135 -6.37 7.28 1.50
CA PRO A 135 -6.79 7.03 2.88
C PRO A 135 -8.09 6.21 2.96
N VAL A 136 -8.14 5.27 3.88
CA VAL A 136 -9.29 4.38 4.12
C VAL A 136 -9.61 4.41 5.62
N ALA A 137 -10.90 4.52 5.96
CA ALA A 137 -11.35 4.46 7.35
C ALA A 137 -11.17 3.03 7.90
N VAL A 138 -10.97 2.88 9.21
CA VAL A 138 -10.65 1.57 9.82
C VAL A 138 -11.78 0.55 9.60
N GLU A 139 -13.01 1.03 9.60
CA GLU A 139 -14.23 0.27 9.33
C GLU A 139 -14.37 -0.20 7.87
N ASP A 140 -13.70 0.46 6.93
CA ASP A 140 -13.75 0.18 5.50
C ASP A 140 -12.54 -0.61 5.00
N LEU A 141 -11.67 -1.04 5.93
CA LEU A 141 -10.48 -1.83 5.64
C LEU A 141 -10.82 -3.17 4.98
N ARG A 142 -10.11 -3.45 3.90
CA ARG A 142 -10.17 -4.71 3.16
C ARG A 142 -8.82 -5.43 3.23
N PRO A 143 -8.80 -6.78 3.17
CA PRO A 143 -7.56 -7.55 3.11
C PRO A 143 -6.56 -6.95 2.12
N GLY A 144 -5.31 -6.75 2.56
CA GLY A 144 -4.25 -6.13 1.76
C GLY A 144 -4.13 -4.61 1.89
N ASP A 145 -5.12 -3.91 2.47
CA ASP A 145 -4.97 -2.49 2.82
C ASP A 145 -3.85 -2.28 3.84
N LEU A 146 -3.29 -1.07 3.87
CA LEU A 146 -2.13 -0.75 4.70
C LEU A 146 -2.55 -0.05 5.98
N ILE A 147 -1.96 -0.45 7.11
CA ILE A 147 -2.11 0.21 8.41
C ILE A 147 -0.76 0.81 8.79
N PHE A 148 -0.75 2.09 9.12
CA PHE A 148 0.46 2.82 9.47
C PHE A 148 0.52 3.05 10.97
N PHE A 149 1.72 2.84 11.51
CA PHE A 149 2.02 3.07 12.92
C PHE A 149 3.09 4.15 13.08
N GLY A 150 3.00 4.92 14.16
CA GLY A 150 3.86 6.06 14.40
C GLY A 150 3.69 6.70 15.77
N SER A 151 4.48 7.72 16.04
CA SER A 151 4.34 8.63 17.19
C SER A 151 4.83 10.02 16.83
N ASP A 152 4.30 11.03 17.51
CA ASP A 152 4.78 12.42 17.38
C ASP A 152 4.81 12.92 15.93
N GLY A 153 3.79 12.53 15.15
CA GLY A 153 3.65 12.88 13.73
C GLY A 153 4.63 12.17 12.78
N ARG A 154 5.43 11.21 13.29
CA ARG A 154 6.35 10.39 12.48
C ARG A 154 5.75 9.01 12.23
N ILE A 155 5.91 8.52 11.01
CA ILE A 155 5.55 7.14 10.64
C ILE A 155 6.77 6.24 10.83
N ASP A 156 6.61 5.22 11.68
CA ASP A 156 7.68 4.29 12.06
C ASP A 156 7.49 2.90 11.42
N GLY A 157 6.29 2.58 10.96
CA GLY A 157 5.98 1.26 10.43
C GLY A 157 4.73 1.23 9.57
N VAL A 158 4.63 0.16 8.78
CA VAL A 158 3.46 -0.19 7.99
C VAL A 158 3.19 -1.69 8.17
N ALA A 159 1.92 -2.05 8.27
CA ALA A 159 1.44 -3.43 8.30
C ALA A 159 0.41 -3.64 7.20
N ILE A 160 0.22 -4.89 6.80
CA ILE A 160 -0.76 -5.29 5.79
C ILE A 160 -1.95 -5.89 6.54
N TYR A 161 -3.11 -5.26 6.42
CA TYR A 161 -4.34 -5.67 7.07
C TYR A 161 -4.82 -7.03 6.56
N GLU A 162 -5.20 -7.89 7.49
CA GLU A 162 -5.78 -9.20 7.20
C GLU A 162 -7.30 -9.15 7.35
N ARG A 163 -7.77 -8.79 8.54
CA ARG A 163 -9.20 -8.81 8.92
C ARG A 163 -9.42 -8.18 10.29
N THR A 164 -10.68 -7.97 10.64
CA THR A 164 -11.11 -7.61 12.00
C THR A 164 -11.95 -8.73 12.61
N VAL A 165 -11.70 -9.08 13.88
CA VAL A 165 -12.53 -9.99 14.68
C VAL A 165 -12.92 -9.32 15.99
N GLY A 166 -14.20 -8.96 16.09
CA GLY A 166 -14.71 -8.14 17.18
C GLY A 166 -14.00 -6.78 17.19
N ARG A 167 -13.36 -6.44 18.31
CA ARG A 167 -12.55 -5.22 18.46
C ARG A 167 -11.06 -5.45 18.18
N ASN A 168 -10.66 -6.61 17.66
CA ASN A 168 -9.27 -6.92 17.37
C ASN A 168 -9.01 -6.89 15.87
N ILE A 169 -8.10 -6.01 15.44
CA ILE A 169 -7.59 -5.98 14.09
C ILE A 169 -6.43 -6.96 13.95
N ARG A 170 -6.37 -7.67 12.81
CA ARG A 170 -5.32 -8.63 12.48
C ARG A 170 -4.54 -8.11 11.28
N PHE A 171 -3.23 -8.26 11.32
CA PHE A 171 -2.33 -7.77 10.28
C PHE A 171 -0.99 -8.51 10.29
N VAL A 172 -0.27 -8.41 9.17
CA VAL A 172 1.10 -8.91 9.03
C VAL A 172 2.07 -7.74 9.04
N VAL A 173 3.17 -7.85 9.79
CA VAL A 173 4.17 -6.79 9.93
C VAL A 173 5.56 -7.34 10.17
N ALA A 174 6.59 -6.69 9.63
CA ALA A 174 7.97 -6.88 10.06
C ALA A 174 8.18 -6.11 11.38
N SER A 175 8.19 -6.82 12.50
CA SER A 175 8.22 -6.23 13.84
C SER A 175 9.62 -6.24 14.41
N ALA A 176 10.17 -5.04 14.66
CA ALA A 176 11.45 -4.89 15.34
C ALA A 176 11.44 -5.52 16.74
N SER A 177 10.34 -5.36 17.49
CA SER A 177 10.21 -5.92 18.84
C SER A 177 10.07 -7.44 18.84
N ALA A 178 9.48 -8.03 17.81
CA ALA A 178 9.42 -9.48 17.65
C ALA A 178 10.70 -10.06 17.01
N GLY A 179 11.54 -9.21 16.41
CA GLY A 179 12.74 -9.59 15.67
C GLY A 179 12.48 -10.27 14.32
N LYS A 180 11.23 -10.26 13.83
CA LYS A 180 10.81 -10.96 12.60
C LYS A 180 9.48 -10.47 12.05
N VAL A 181 9.15 -10.95 10.85
CA VAL A 181 7.81 -10.85 10.28
C VAL A 181 6.86 -11.74 11.07
N VAL A 182 5.73 -11.17 11.49
CA VAL A 182 4.70 -11.85 12.29
C VAL A 182 3.31 -11.51 11.80
N GLN A 183 2.40 -12.49 11.91
CA GLN A 183 0.97 -12.28 11.80
C GLN A 183 0.41 -12.06 13.21
N THR A 184 0.02 -10.83 13.52
CA THR A 184 -0.36 -10.39 14.86
C THR A 184 -1.64 -9.56 14.82
N GLY A 185 -1.97 -8.89 15.92
CA GLY A 185 -3.10 -7.98 15.97
C GLY A 185 -3.03 -6.98 17.10
N ALA A 186 -3.94 -6.02 17.08
CA ALA A 186 -4.13 -5.02 18.11
C ALA A 186 -5.61 -4.90 18.47
N ASN A 187 -5.90 -4.55 19.72
CA ASN A 187 -7.25 -4.19 20.13
C ASN A 187 -7.48 -2.70 19.81
N LEU A 188 -8.58 -2.39 19.11
CA LEU A 188 -8.94 -1.02 18.70
C LEU A 188 -9.22 -0.08 19.88
N ASP A 189 -9.59 -0.63 21.05
CA ASP A 189 -9.79 0.10 22.30
C ASP A 189 -8.53 0.08 23.20
N GLY A 190 -7.45 -0.54 22.74
CA GLY A 190 -6.21 -0.71 23.50
C GLY A 190 -5.27 0.49 23.40
N GLU A 191 -4.46 0.68 24.45
CA GLU A 191 -3.49 1.78 24.54
C GLU A 191 -2.50 1.80 23.37
N TYR A 192 -2.02 0.63 22.94
CA TYR A 192 -1.14 0.54 21.77
C TYR A 192 -1.80 1.13 20.53
N TRP A 193 -3.06 0.78 20.24
CA TRP A 193 -3.75 1.32 19.08
C TRP A 193 -3.97 2.83 19.23
N ALA A 194 -4.47 3.26 20.38
CA ALA A 194 -4.74 4.67 20.67
C ALA A 194 -3.51 5.58 20.56
N THR A 195 -2.31 5.05 20.85
CA THR A 195 -1.06 5.82 20.84
C THR A 195 -0.22 5.64 19.59
N ARG A 196 -0.35 4.50 18.89
CA ARG A 196 0.52 4.15 17.77
C ARG A 196 -0.17 4.18 16.41
N PHE A 197 -1.49 4.06 16.33
CA PHE A 197 -2.18 4.11 15.04
C PHE A 197 -2.06 5.51 14.44
N ALA A 198 -1.53 5.61 13.22
CA ALA A 198 -1.35 6.87 12.52
C ALA A 198 -2.37 7.07 11.39
N GLY A 199 -2.85 5.98 10.79
CA GLY A 199 -3.81 6.02 9.69
C GLY A 199 -3.80 4.71 8.90
N ALA A 200 -4.67 4.62 7.90
CA ALA A 200 -4.75 3.49 7.00
C ALA A 200 -5.06 3.92 5.57
N GLY A 201 -4.76 3.07 4.60
CA GLY A 201 -5.07 3.36 3.20
C GLY A 201 -4.78 2.24 2.23
N ARG A 202 -5.37 2.37 1.04
CA ARG A 202 -5.20 1.44 -0.07
C ARG A 202 -4.08 1.91 -0.98
N LEU A 203 -3.18 0.99 -1.35
CA LEU A 203 -2.01 1.31 -2.15
C LEU A 203 -2.40 1.79 -3.55
N LEU A 204 -1.77 2.88 -3.99
CA LEU A 204 -1.88 3.38 -5.36
C LEU A 204 -1.21 2.42 -6.36
N ARG A 205 -1.87 2.21 -7.49
CA ARG A 205 -1.27 1.56 -8.64
C ARG A 205 -0.66 2.63 -9.54
N ILE A 206 0.67 2.62 -9.64
CA ILE A 206 1.42 3.43 -10.58
C ILE A 206 2.30 2.47 -11.37
N GLU A 207 1.96 2.26 -12.63
CA GLU A 207 2.77 1.50 -13.58
C GLU A 207 3.31 2.46 -14.63
N GLU A 208 4.55 2.24 -15.06
CA GLU A 208 5.18 2.90 -16.21
C GLU A 208 5.37 1.90 -17.34
#